data_AF-A0AAW2B917-F1
#
_entry.id   AF-A0AAW2B917-F1
#
_cell.length_a   1.000
_cell.length_b   1.000
_cell.length_c   1.000
_cell.angle_alpha   90.00
_cell.angle_beta   90.00
_cell.angle_gamma   90.00
#
_symmetry.space_group_name_H-M   'P 1'
#
loop_
_entity.id
_entity.type
_entity.pdbx_description
1 polymer ?
#
loop_
_entity_poly.entity_id
_entity_poly.type
_entity_poly.pdbx_seq_one_letter_code
_entity_poly.pdbx_strand_id
1 'polypeptide(L)'
;MPKRITTIEDLKEYGFGQPWPRHGLKLLYWFAKDCVWVTDDDDMLLACDPAKGVFGFHLFENKEKLLPDVDFTYYLLGNLNSPGADMLPAYVKKHNTSWYDESNTDRIIITDHGQKRFGKIYLTTHKDRSSYDPYATFHITRSLLKTIQSYPNLEDFLLTLGYEDGTSNQFTGVSLQMMLVDVEEVSVDTDTPSRNCVCSCTIL
;
A
#
# COMPACT_ATOMS: atom_id res chain seq x y z
N MET A 1 11.95 2.00 -23.28
CA MET A 1 10.57 2.49 -23.06
C MET A 1 9.95 1.63 -21.96
N PRO A 2 9.36 2.24 -20.92
CA PRO A 2 8.71 1.51 -19.83
C PRO A 2 7.64 0.54 -20.35
N LYS A 3 7.53 -0.64 -19.72
CA LYS A 3 6.45 -1.59 -20.00
C LYS A 3 5.10 -0.96 -19.62
N ARG A 4 4.01 -1.42 -20.25
CA ARG A 4 2.67 -0.86 -20.00
C ARG A 4 1.87 -1.76 -19.08
N ILE A 5 1.26 -1.18 -18.05
CA ILE A 5 0.32 -1.83 -17.15
C ILE A 5 -1.07 -1.29 -17.47
N THR A 6 -1.97 -2.20 -17.82
CA THR A 6 -3.30 -1.89 -18.34
C THR A 6 -4.42 -2.44 -17.47
N THR A 7 -4.15 -3.52 -16.72
CA THR A 7 -5.11 -4.19 -15.85
C THR A 7 -4.57 -4.39 -14.42
N ILE A 8 -5.44 -4.88 -13.54
CA ILE A 8 -5.08 -5.24 -12.16
C ILE A 8 -4.16 -6.48 -12.16
N GLU A 9 -4.37 -7.41 -13.09
CA GLU A 9 -3.54 -8.59 -13.28
C GLU A 9 -2.11 -8.21 -13.69
N ASP A 10 -1.95 -7.24 -14.61
CA ASP A 10 -0.63 -6.70 -14.96
C ASP A 10 0.06 -6.14 -13.70
N LEU A 11 -0.67 -5.36 -12.89
CA LEU A 11 -0.13 -4.74 -11.68
C LEU A 11 0.35 -5.80 -10.67
N LYS A 12 -0.40 -6.90 -10.55
CA LYS A 12 -0.03 -8.07 -9.73
C LYS A 12 1.20 -8.79 -10.28
N GLU A 13 1.23 -9.05 -11.58
CA GLU A 13 2.33 -9.77 -12.24
C GLU A 13 3.66 -9.00 -12.12
N TYR A 14 3.62 -7.68 -12.28
CA TYR A 14 4.82 -6.85 -12.21
C TYR A 14 5.23 -6.47 -10.78
N GLY A 15 4.41 -6.78 -9.77
CA GLY A 15 4.79 -6.65 -8.35
C GLY A 15 5.04 -5.22 -7.86
N PHE A 16 4.46 -4.21 -8.50
CA PHE A 16 4.59 -2.82 -8.02
C PHE A 16 3.97 -2.67 -6.62
N GLY A 17 4.67 -2.01 -5.70
CA GLY A 17 4.19 -1.84 -4.32
C GLY A 17 4.08 -3.13 -3.52
N GLN A 18 4.72 -4.21 -3.97
CA GLN A 18 4.80 -5.50 -3.29
C GLN A 18 6.26 -5.93 -3.10
N PRO A 19 6.61 -6.70 -2.06
CA PRO A 19 5.73 -7.22 -1.00
C PRO A 19 5.43 -6.19 0.10
N TRP A 20 4.63 -6.56 1.11
CA TRP A 20 4.56 -5.80 2.36
C TRP A 20 5.98 -5.57 2.93
N PRO A 21 6.31 -4.40 3.53
CA PRO A 21 5.44 -3.30 3.92
C PRO A 21 5.34 -2.15 2.90
N ARG A 22 5.70 -2.39 1.63
CA ARG A 22 5.74 -1.36 0.58
C ARG A 22 4.43 -0.58 0.44
N HIS A 23 4.53 0.74 0.37
CA HIS A 23 3.36 1.62 0.36
C HIS A 23 2.76 1.85 -1.03
N GLY A 24 3.42 1.39 -2.10
CA GLY A 24 3.07 1.73 -3.49
C GLY A 24 1.63 1.47 -3.89
N LEU A 25 1.06 0.32 -3.51
CA LEU A 25 -0.33 0.00 -3.83
C LEU A 25 -1.31 0.95 -3.13
N LYS A 26 -1.06 1.27 -1.86
CA LYS A 26 -1.90 2.22 -1.10
C LYS A 26 -1.79 3.63 -1.67
N LEU A 27 -0.59 4.03 -2.09
CA LEU A 27 -0.35 5.30 -2.77
C LEU A 27 -1.09 5.38 -4.11
N LEU A 28 -1.04 4.32 -4.92
CA LEU A 28 -1.72 4.26 -6.22
C LEU A 28 -3.24 4.29 -6.05
N TYR A 29 -3.78 3.58 -5.07
CA TYR A 29 -5.19 3.62 -4.72
C TYR A 29 -5.64 5.05 -4.38
N TRP A 30 -4.93 5.70 -3.44
CA TRP A 30 -5.19 7.10 -3.08
C TRP A 30 -5.07 8.04 -4.28
N PHE A 31 -4.01 7.90 -5.08
CA PHE A 31 -3.80 8.74 -6.25
C PHE A 31 -4.97 8.63 -7.23
N ALA A 32 -5.40 7.41 -7.53
CA ALA A 32 -6.54 7.17 -8.40
C ALA A 32 -7.84 7.74 -7.80
N LYS A 33 -8.12 7.49 -6.52
CA LYS A 33 -9.39 7.85 -5.88
C LYS A 33 -9.55 9.32 -5.54
N ASP A 34 -8.50 9.95 -5.05
CA ASP A 34 -8.56 11.27 -4.42
C ASP A 34 -7.76 12.34 -5.19
N CYS A 35 -6.72 11.95 -5.93
CA CYS A 35 -5.85 12.88 -6.66
C CYS A 35 -6.27 13.03 -8.14
N VAL A 36 -7.10 12.12 -8.66
CA VAL A 36 -7.63 12.15 -10.04
C VAL A 36 -9.14 12.25 -9.99
N TRP A 37 -9.69 13.24 -10.69
CA TRP A 37 -11.13 13.36 -10.91
C TRP A 37 -11.47 13.11 -12.37
N VAL A 38 -12.60 12.43 -12.61
CA VAL A 38 -13.14 12.15 -13.94
C VAL A 38 -14.31 13.09 -14.18
N THR A 39 -14.31 13.79 -15.31
CA THR A 39 -15.40 14.68 -15.70
C THR A 39 -16.58 13.91 -16.30
N ASP A 40 -17.72 14.56 -16.47
CA ASP A 40 -18.87 13.99 -17.19
C ASP A 40 -18.52 13.62 -18.64
N ASP A 41 -17.60 14.35 -19.28
CA ASP A 41 -17.07 14.07 -20.63
C ASP A 41 -15.97 12.98 -20.66
N ASP A 42 -15.79 12.23 -19.57
CA ASP A 42 -14.82 11.14 -19.43
C ASP A 42 -13.33 11.56 -19.45
N ASP A 43 -13.06 12.86 -19.40
CA ASP A 43 -11.73 13.44 -19.22
C ASP A 43 -11.20 13.21 -17.80
N MET A 44 -9.89 13.00 -17.68
CA MET A 44 -9.21 12.92 -16.39
C MET A 44 -8.38 14.16 -16.11
N LEU A 45 -8.52 14.65 -14.89
CA LEU A 45 -7.87 15.86 -14.40
C LEU A 45 -7.34 15.62 -12.99
N LEU A 46 -6.26 16.31 -12.63
CA LEU A 46 -5.72 16.27 -11.28
C LEU A 46 -6.58 17.11 -10.33
N ALA A 47 -7.00 16.52 -9.22
CA ALA A 47 -7.58 17.24 -8.10
C ALA A 47 -6.49 17.89 -7.22
N CYS A 48 -5.32 17.25 -7.20
CA CYS A 48 -4.09 17.72 -6.55
C CYS A 48 -3.27 18.62 -7.48
N ASP A 49 -2.50 19.55 -6.93
CA ASP A 49 -1.67 20.50 -7.69
C ASP A 49 -0.18 20.19 -7.47
N PRO A 50 0.49 19.46 -8.38
CA PRO A 50 1.87 19.02 -8.17
C PRO A 50 2.86 20.17 -7.99
N ALA A 51 2.61 21.30 -8.66
CA ALA A 51 3.47 22.48 -8.61
C ALA A 51 3.50 23.14 -7.21
N LYS A 52 2.47 22.91 -6.39
CA LYS A 52 2.42 23.41 -5.00
C LYS A 52 3.15 22.52 -4.00
N GLY A 53 3.65 21.36 -4.43
CA GLY A 53 4.31 20.40 -3.55
C GLY A 53 3.39 19.77 -2.50
N VAL A 54 2.06 19.88 -2.66
CA VAL A 54 1.10 19.22 -1.78
C VAL A 54 1.29 17.70 -1.82
N PHE A 55 0.98 17.00 -0.73
CA PHE A 55 1.13 15.54 -0.64
C PHE A 55 2.55 14.98 -0.91
N GLY A 56 3.57 15.84 -0.95
CA GLY A 56 4.95 15.43 -1.23
C GLY A 56 5.34 15.45 -2.71
N PHE A 57 4.53 16.07 -3.58
CA PHE A 57 4.92 16.29 -4.97
C PHE A 57 6.21 17.13 -5.06
N HIS A 58 7.10 16.79 -5.98
CA HIS A 58 8.27 17.59 -6.30
C HIS A 58 8.76 17.32 -7.72
N LEU A 59 9.58 18.22 -8.24
CA LEU A 59 10.12 18.12 -9.60
C LEU A 59 10.91 16.82 -9.78
N PHE A 60 10.64 16.10 -10.86
CA PHE A 60 11.44 14.97 -11.33
C PHE A 60 12.21 15.36 -12.57
N GLU A 61 13.53 15.51 -12.43
CA GLU A 61 14.37 16.05 -13.51
C GLU A 61 14.66 15.03 -14.62
N ASN A 62 14.30 13.75 -14.43
CA ASN A 62 14.58 12.67 -15.39
C ASN A 62 16.05 12.60 -15.86
N LYS A 63 17.00 12.91 -14.95
CA LYS A 63 18.45 13.00 -15.25
C LYS A 63 19.03 11.70 -15.83
N GLU A 64 18.57 10.55 -15.32
CA GLU A 64 19.00 9.22 -15.77
C GLU A 64 18.31 8.74 -17.06
N LYS A 65 17.46 9.59 -17.67
CA LYS A 65 16.68 9.26 -18.87
C LYS A 65 15.83 7.99 -18.70
N LEU A 66 15.27 7.84 -17.50
CA LEU A 66 14.34 6.77 -17.15
C LEU A 66 13.08 6.82 -18.04
N LEU A 67 12.60 8.04 -18.30
CA LEU A 67 11.41 8.34 -19.08
C LEU A 67 11.79 9.05 -20.40
N PRO A 68 10.92 9.04 -21.42
CA PRO A 68 11.13 9.81 -22.65
C PRO A 68 11.26 11.30 -22.38
N ASP A 69 11.99 12.01 -23.24
CA ASP A 69 12.00 13.48 -23.23
C ASP A 69 10.68 14.01 -23.79
N VAL A 70 10.08 14.98 -23.09
CA VAL A 70 8.80 15.63 -23.44
C VAL A 70 8.86 17.11 -23.11
N ASP A 71 8.02 17.92 -23.76
CA ASP A 71 7.93 19.38 -23.52
C ASP A 71 7.09 19.74 -22.28
N PHE A 72 6.97 18.81 -21.33
CA PHE A 72 6.16 18.93 -20.11
C PHE A 72 6.99 18.63 -18.87
N THR A 73 6.60 19.23 -17.74
CA THR A 73 7.27 19.00 -16.46
C THR A 73 6.84 17.67 -15.86
N TYR A 74 7.82 16.87 -15.45
CA TYR A 74 7.58 15.68 -14.64
C TYR A 74 7.54 16.04 -13.16
N TYR A 75 6.51 15.57 -12.46
CA TYR A 75 6.45 15.60 -11.00
C TYR A 75 6.43 14.18 -10.45
N LEU A 76 7.11 14.00 -9.31
CA LEU A 76 7.19 12.74 -8.60
C LEU A 76 6.49 12.85 -7.24
N LEU A 77 5.83 11.76 -6.90
CA LEU A 77 5.04 11.56 -5.68
C LEU A 77 5.45 10.24 -5.03
N GLY A 78 5.31 10.16 -3.72
CA GLY A 78 5.45 8.90 -2.99
C GLY A 78 6.73 8.77 -2.18
N ASN A 79 7.64 9.73 -2.24
CA ASN A 79 8.67 9.80 -1.21
C ASN A 79 8.03 10.29 0.10
N LEU A 80 7.82 9.38 1.04
CA LEU A 80 7.18 9.67 2.33
C LEU A 80 8.00 10.58 3.25
N ASN A 81 9.26 10.86 2.88
CA ASN A 81 10.15 11.79 3.57
C ASN A 81 10.21 13.17 2.89
N SER A 82 9.51 13.37 1.77
CA SER A 82 9.48 14.68 1.09
C SER A 82 8.65 15.71 1.88
N PRO A 83 9.01 17.00 1.82
CA PRO A 83 8.16 18.07 2.36
C PRO A 83 6.74 17.98 1.80
N GLY A 84 5.73 18.07 2.68
CA GLY A 84 4.31 17.96 2.31
C GLY A 84 3.77 16.53 2.24
N ALA A 85 4.62 15.50 2.35
CA ALA A 85 4.17 14.11 2.40
C ALA A 85 3.32 13.80 3.64
N ASP A 86 3.40 14.63 4.70
CA ASP A 86 2.55 14.57 5.88
C ASP A 86 1.06 14.77 5.56
N MET A 87 0.73 15.45 4.45
CA MET A 87 -0.65 15.58 3.96
C MET A 87 -1.22 14.29 3.36
N LEU A 88 -0.38 13.29 3.03
CA LEU A 88 -0.88 12.00 2.55
C LEU A 88 -1.72 11.30 3.64
N PRO A 89 -2.74 10.52 3.26
CA PRO A 89 -3.54 9.77 4.22
C PRO A 89 -2.69 8.88 5.12
N ALA A 90 -3.12 8.70 6.38
CA ALA A 90 -2.43 7.87 7.34
C ALA A 90 -2.22 6.42 6.84
N TYR A 91 -3.19 5.86 6.11
CA TYR A 91 -3.08 4.51 5.57
C TYR A 91 -1.97 4.35 4.52
N VAL A 92 -1.66 5.40 3.74
CA VAL A 92 -0.57 5.41 2.76
C VAL A 92 0.77 5.40 3.48
N LYS A 93 0.90 6.20 4.55
CA LYS A 93 2.13 6.34 5.33
C LYS A 93 2.36 5.21 6.33
N LYS A 94 1.34 4.40 6.60
CA LYS A 94 1.38 3.32 7.60
C LYS A 94 2.50 2.34 7.24
N HIS A 95 3.33 2.02 8.23
CA HIS A 95 4.52 1.17 8.14
C HIS A 95 5.75 1.77 7.47
N ASN A 96 5.73 3.07 7.14
CA ASN A 96 6.97 3.79 6.88
C ASN A 96 7.83 3.78 8.15
N THR A 97 9.02 3.20 8.06
CA THR A 97 9.92 3.10 9.20
C THR A 97 10.82 4.33 9.34
N SER A 98 10.84 5.20 8.32
CA SER A 98 11.81 6.31 8.17
C SER A 98 13.27 5.86 8.06
N TRP A 99 13.54 4.56 8.02
CA TRP A 99 14.86 3.99 7.80
C TRP A 99 15.09 3.70 6.32
N TYR A 100 16.32 3.31 6.01
CA TYR A 100 16.68 2.84 4.68
C TYR A 100 16.25 1.37 4.52
N ASP A 101 14.96 1.18 4.25
CA ASP A 101 14.36 -0.11 3.91
C ASP A 101 13.41 0.02 2.71
N GLU A 102 12.69 -1.05 2.41
CA GLU A 102 11.82 -1.10 1.24
C GLU A 102 10.48 -0.36 1.45
N SER A 103 10.14 0.05 2.67
CA SER A 103 8.81 0.62 3.02
C SER A 103 8.49 1.95 2.35
N ASN A 104 9.50 2.67 1.86
CA ASN A 104 9.37 3.97 1.19
C ASN A 104 10.13 3.97 -0.16
N THR A 105 9.90 2.98 -1.03
CA THR A 105 10.59 2.85 -2.33
C THR A 105 9.71 3.17 -3.54
N ASP A 106 8.39 3.13 -3.40
CA ASP A 106 7.46 3.24 -4.54
C ASP A 106 7.15 4.70 -4.88
N ARG A 107 7.12 5.02 -6.18
CA ARG A 107 6.85 6.36 -6.68
C ARG A 107 5.85 6.36 -7.83
N ILE A 108 5.11 7.46 -7.91
CA ILE A 108 4.28 7.81 -9.06
C ILE A 108 4.90 9.05 -9.71
N ILE A 109 5.12 9.00 -11.02
CA ILE A 109 5.59 10.13 -11.82
C ILE A 109 4.50 10.53 -12.80
N ILE A 110 4.21 11.82 -12.91
CA ILE A 110 3.18 12.35 -13.80
C ILE A 110 3.72 13.50 -14.64
N THR A 111 3.21 13.66 -15.87
CA THR A 111 3.43 14.89 -16.65
C THR A 111 2.33 15.89 -16.35
N ASP A 112 2.70 17.08 -15.87
CA ASP A 112 1.77 18.21 -15.71
C ASP A 112 1.65 18.98 -17.03
N HIS A 113 0.43 19.10 -17.55
CA HIS A 113 0.12 19.81 -18.79
C HIS A 113 -0.54 21.17 -18.51
N GLY A 114 -0.61 21.59 -17.24
CA GLY A 114 -1.27 22.81 -16.80
C GLY A 114 -2.80 22.68 -16.79
N GLN A 115 -3.45 23.66 -16.15
CA GLN A 115 -4.92 23.66 -16.00
C GLN A 115 -5.48 22.35 -15.43
N LYS A 116 -4.76 21.74 -14.48
CA LYS A 116 -5.07 20.42 -13.89
C LYS A 116 -5.01 19.24 -14.86
N ARG A 117 -4.63 19.43 -16.12
CA ARG A 117 -4.46 18.33 -17.08
C ARG A 117 -3.14 17.63 -16.82
N PHE A 118 -3.13 16.32 -17.02
CA PHE A 118 -1.92 15.51 -16.99
C PHE A 118 -1.86 14.61 -18.21
N GLY A 119 -0.65 14.21 -18.61
CA GLY A 119 -0.44 13.32 -19.75
C GLY A 119 -0.26 11.87 -19.33
N LYS A 120 1.00 11.45 -19.31
CA LYS A 120 1.40 10.07 -18.98
C LYS A 120 1.64 9.94 -17.49
N ILE A 121 1.33 8.75 -16.97
CA ILE A 121 1.59 8.39 -15.58
C ILE A 121 2.50 7.16 -15.57
N TYR A 122 3.52 7.23 -14.73
CA TYR A 122 4.47 6.17 -14.56
C TYR A 122 4.53 5.72 -13.10
N LEU A 123 4.71 4.43 -12.90
CA LEU A 123 5.07 3.83 -11.63
C LEU A 123 6.55 3.51 -11.69
N THR A 124 7.26 3.75 -10.60
CA THR A 124 8.67 3.35 -10.50
C THR A 124 9.03 2.97 -9.08
N THR A 125 10.09 2.17 -8.94
CA THR A 125 10.69 1.84 -7.65
C THR A 125 12.05 2.51 -7.57
N HIS A 126 12.31 3.18 -6.46
CA HIS A 126 13.62 3.72 -6.13
C HIS A 126 14.51 2.60 -5.61
N LYS A 127 15.72 2.47 -6.17
CA LYS A 127 16.65 1.36 -5.90
C LYS A 127 17.68 1.69 -4.83
N ASP A 128 18.16 2.94 -4.79
CA ASP A 128 19.18 3.35 -3.81
C ASP A 128 18.90 4.70 -3.13
N ARG A 129 19.86 5.63 -3.03
CA ARG A 129 19.64 6.99 -2.50
C ARG A 129 19.25 7.99 -3.59
N SER A 130 19.47 7.66 -4.85
CA SER A 130 19.27 8.58 -5.97
C SER A 130 18.79 7.93 -7.27
N SER A 131 18.90 6.61 -7.42
CA SER A 131 18.61 5.92 -8.67
C SER A 131 17.26 5.20 -8.65
N TYR A 132 16.67 5.10 -9.85
CA TYR A 132 15.41 4.42 -10.09
C TYR A 132 15.66 3.12 -10.84
N ASP A 133 14.84 2.11 -10.59
CA ASP A 133 14.96 0.83 -11.29
C ASP A 133 14.26 0.90 -12.66
N PRO A 134 15.01 0.86 -13.78
CA PRO A 134 14.42 0.86 -15.12
C PRO A 134 13.60 -0.41 -15.42
N TYR A 135 13.85 -1.52 -14.74
CA TYR A 135 13.10 -2.76 -14.89
C TYR A 135 11.83 -2.78 -14.04
N ALA A 136 11.78 -1.97 -12.97
CA ALA A 136 10.59 -1.74 -12.16
C ALA A 136 9.96 -0.36 -12.45
N THR A 137 10.04 0.09 -13.71
CA THR A 137 9.39 1.30 -14.20
C THR A 137 8.38 0.99 -15.28
N PHE A 138 7.15 1.48 -15.08
CA PHE A 138 5.99 1.12 -15.86
C PHE A 138 5.17 2.35 -16.24
N HIS A 139 4.58 2.35 -17.42
CA HIS A 139 3.56 3.31 -17.83
C HIS A 139 2.18 2.72 -17.55
N ILE A 140 1.34 3.40 -16.76
CA ILE A 140 -0.03 2.95 -16.50
C ILE A 140 -1.04 3.63 -17.42
N THR A 141 -2.14 2.96 -17.72
CA THR A 141 -3.22 3.53 -18.52
C THR A 141 -4.23 4.28 -17.67
N ARG A 142 -4.95 5.21 -18.31
CA ARG A 142 -6.13 5.84 -17.71
C ARG A 142 -7.23 4.83 -17.40
N SER A 143 -7.39 3.78 -18.22
CA SER A 143 -8.36 2.72 -17.95
C SER A 143 -8.06 2.02 -16.62
N LEU A 144 -6.78 1.74 -16.31
CA LEU A 144 -6.38 1.16 -15.03
C LEU A 144 -6.78 2.06 -13.87
N LEU A 145 -6.54 3.37 -13.96
CA LEU A 145 -6.97 4.31 -12.93
C LEU A 145 -8.50 4.26 -12.70
N LYS A 146 -9.31 4.19 -13.76
CA LYS A 146 -10.78 4.05 -13.63
C LYS A 146 -11.15 2.74 -12.94
N THR A 147 -10.49 1.64 -13.29
CA THR A 147 -10.69 0.35 -12.63
C THR A 147 -10.33 0.44 -11.14
N ILE A 148 -9.22 1.09 -10.78
CA ILE A 148 -8.87 1.32 -9.37
C ILE A 148 -9.93 2.20 -8.67
N GLN A 149 -10.40 3.25 -9.35
CA GLN A 149 -11.48 4.11 -8.87
C GLN A 149 -12.83 3.37 -8.69
N SER A 150 -13.05 2.21 -9.33
CA SER A 150 -14.31 1.47 -9.15
C SER A 150 -14.32 0.55 -7.93
N TYR A 151 -13.16 0.30 -7.30
CA TYR A 151 -13.13 -0.51 -6.07
C TYR A 151 -13.86 0.20 -4.92
N PRO A 152 -14.74 -0.48 -4.17
CA PRO A 152 -15.54 0.18 -3.14
C PRO A 152 -14.70 0.69 -1.97
N ASN A 153 -13.59 0.02 -1.63
CA ASN A 153 -12.69 0.40 -0.55
C ASN A 153 -11.25 -0.08 -0.85
N LEU A 154 -10.30 0.33 -0.01
CA LEU A 154 -8.88 -0.01 -0.14
C LEU A 154 -8.62 -1.51 0.08
N GLU A 155 -9.35 -2.13 0.99
CA GLU A 155 -9.15 -3.54 1.37
C GLU A 155 -9.46 -4.47 0.19
N ASP A 156 -10.58 -4.28 -0.50
CA ASP A 156 -10.95 -5.07 -1.68
C ASP A 156 -9.92 -4.93 -2.82
N PHE A 157 -9.37 -3.73 -3.00
CA PHE A 157 -8.29 -3.50 -3.96
C PHE A 157 -7.01 -4.27 -3.58
N LEU A 158 -6.58 -4.19 -2.32
CA LEU A 158 -5.38 -4.87 -1.83
C LEU A 158 -5.54 -6.40 -1.85
N LEU A 159 -6.71 -6.91 -1.47
CA LEU A 159 -7.05 -8.33 -1.49
C LEU A 159 -6.97 -8.92 -2.90
N THR A 160 -7.46 -8.21 -3.91
CA THR A 160 -7.40 -8.67 -5.32
C THR A 160 -5.95 -8.88 -5.78
N LEU A 161 -5.04 -8.03 -5.30
CA LEU A 161 -3.61 -8.08 -5.61
C LEU A 161 -2.85 -9.11 -4.76
N GLY A 162 -3.50 -9.76 -3.79
CA GLY A 162 -2.83 -10.64 -2.82
C GLY A 162 -1.86 -9.89 -1.91
N TYR A 163 -2.14 -8.61 -1.62
CA TYR A 163 -1.31 -7.81 -0.71
C TYR A 163 -1.65 -8.17 0.74
N GLU A 164 -0.90 -9.12 1.28
CA GLU A 164 -1.06 -9.57 2.67
C GLU A 164 -0.11 -8.79 3.58
N ASP A 165 -0.62 -8.26 4.70
CA ASP A 165 0.27 -7.80 5.75
C ASP A 165 0.87 -8.99 6.51
N GLY A 166 2.08 -8.83 7.03
CA GLY A 166 2.78 -9.92 7.74
C GLY A 166 2.11 -10.41 9.02
N THR A 167 0.87 -9.96 9.33
CA THR A 167 0.11 -10.36 10.51
C THR A 167 -0.96 -11.43 10.23
N SER A 168 -1.24 -11.75 8.95
CA SER A 168 -2.22 -12.77 8.56
C SER A 168 -1.86 -14.21 8.96
N ASN A 169 -0.63 -14.48 9.39
CA ASN A 169 -0.13 -15.82 9.72
C ASN A 169 -0.24 -16.26 11.19
N GLN A 170 -1.08 -15.62 12.03
CA GLN A 170 -1.26 -16.08 13.43
C GLN A 170 -2.57 -16.83 13.74
N PHE A 171 -3.49 -17.03 12.79
CA PHE A 171 -4.78 -17.70 13.11
C PHE A 171 -5.32 -18.75 12.12
N THR A 172 -4.58 -19.16 11.10
CA THR A 172 -5.07 -20.18 10.13
C THR A 172 -4.50 -21.59 10.34
N GLY A 173 -3.93 -21.85 11.52
CA GLY A 173 -3.29 -23.14 11.86
C GLY A 173 -4.06 -24.04 12.82
N VAL A 174 -5.33 -23.79 13.15
CA VAL A 174 -6.13 -24.70 13.98
C VAL A 174 -7.15 -25.42 13.11
N SER A 175 -6.88 -26.70 12.87
CA SER A 175 -7.79 -27.60 12.16
C SER A 175 -9.17 -27.62 12.82
N LEU A 176 -10.21 -27.29 12.05
CA LEU A 176 -11.61 -27.40 12.48
C LEU A 176 -12.02 -28.85 12.85
N GLN A 177 -11.18 -29.84 12.57
CA GLN A 177 -11.45 -31.25 12.87
C GLN A 177 -11.22 -31.62 14.35
N MET A 178 -10.65 -30.73 15.17
CA MET A 178 -10.31 -31.05 16.57
C MET A 178 -11.35 -30.58 17.61
N MET A 179 -12.49 -30.02 17.18
CA MET A 179 -13.56 -29.55 18.09
C MET A 179 -14.74 -30.52 18.24
N LEU A 180 -14.51 -31.83 18.15
CA LEU A 180 -15.51 -32.84 18.51
C LEU A 180 -14.84 -33.99 19.27
N VAL A 181 -14.69 -33.83 20.58
CA VAL A 181 -14.56 -34.95 21.51
C VAL A 181 -15.40 -34.66 22.76
N ASP A 182 -16.53 -35.36 22.80
CA ASP A 182 -17.31 -35.88 23.93
C ASP A 182 -17.57 -35.00 25.17
N VAL A 183 -18.83 -34.56 25.28
CA VAL A 183 -19.47 -34.19 26.54
C VAL A 183 -19.96 -35.49 27.19
N GLU A 184 -19.20 -36.03 28.15
CA GLU A 184 -19.76 -36.96 29.15
C GLU A 184 -20.12 -36.16 30.41
N GLU A 185 -21.40 -36.18 30.75
CA GLU A 185 -21.92 -35.70 32.03
C GLU A 185 -21.34 -36.54 33.18
N VAL A 186 -20.74 -35.88 34.16
CA VAL A 186 -20.53 -36.49 35.48
C VAL A 186 -21.28 -35.68 36.52
N SER A 187 -22.32 -36.32 37.04
CA SER A 187 -23.18 -35.90 38.13
C SER A 187 -22.41 -35.68 39.43
N VAL A 188 -22.77 -34.59 40.11
CA VAL A 188 -22.37 -34.25 41.48
C VAL A 188 -22.93 -35.30 42.45
N ASP A 189 -22.08 -35.83 43.34
CA ASP A 189 -22.57 -36.37 44.61
C ASP A 189 -21.56 -36.16 45.76
N THR A 190 -22.14 -36.02 46.94
CA THR A 190 -21.60 -35.40 48.17
C THR A 190 -20.83 -36.35 49.11
N ASP A 191 -20.14 -35.71 50.07
CA ASP A 191 -19.87 -36.17 51.46
C ASP A 191 -18.47 -36.70 51.90
N THR A 192 -17.76 -35.78 52.58
CA THR A 192 -17.09 -35.88 53.92
C THR A 192 -15.76 -36.65 54.12
N PRO A 193 -15.00 -36.39 55.22
CA PRO A 193 -13.78 -35.57 55.17
C PRO A 193 -12.53 -36.36 55.62
N SER A 194 -11.33 -35.77 55.59
CA SER A 194 -10.36 -35.79 56.72
C SER A 194 -8.93 -35.38 56.32
N ARG A 195 -8.32 -34.63 57.24
CA ARG A 195 -6.88 -34.50 57.56
C ARG A 195 -5.99 -33.58 56.71
N ASN A 196 -5.83 -32.38 57.27
CA ASN A 196 -4.57 -31.78 57.70
C ASN A 196 -3.36 -31.88 56.76
N CYS A 197 -2.96 -30.73 56.21
CA CYS A 197 -1.59 -30.25 56.38
C CYS A 197 -1.57 -28.71 56.34
N VAL A 198 -1.29 -28.12 57.50
CA VAL A 198 -0.91 -26.70 57.66
C VAL A 198 0.60 -26.65 57.81
N CYS A 199 1.25 -25.72 57.12
CA CYS A 199 2.43 -24.94 57.55
C CYS A 199 2.76 -23.96 56.42
N SER A 200 2.28 -22.71 56.45
CA SER A 200 2.83 -21.54 57.17
C SER A 200 4.30 -21.24 56.84
N CYS A 201 4.50 -20.22 56.00
CA CYS A 201 5.76 -19.47 55.90
C CYS A 201 5.56 -18.12 56.58
N THR A 202 6.35 -17.82 57.61
CA THR A 202 6.43 -16.49 58.21
C THR A 202 7.74 -15.83 57.78
N ILE A 203 7.63 -14.57 57.36
CA ILE A 203 8.69 -13.67 56.95
C ILE A 203 9.33 -13.06 58.21
N LEU A 204 10.64 -13.26 58.40
CA LEU A 204 11.68 -12.25 58.68
C LEU A 204 13.04 -12.96 58.89
#